data_AF-B9DMR3-F1
#
_entry.id   AF-B9DMR3-F1
#
_cell.length_a   1.000
_cell.length_b   1.000
_cell.length_c   1.000
_cell.angle_alpha   90.00
_cell.angle_beta   90.00
_cell.angle_gamma   90.00
#
_symmetry.space_group_name_H-M   'P 1'
#
loop_
_entity.id
_entity.type
_entity.pdbx_description
1 polymer ?
#
loop_
_entity_poly.entity_id
_entity_poly.type
_entity_poly.pdbx_seq_one_letter_code
_entity_poly.pdbx_strand_id
1 'polypeptide(L)'
;MTIEVPKKKLNDVNISTDVGDIDFEGVRANTATIWNNISDVNFNRSQINSVEIKSESSRLNFNHTSFNNGNVKIDNGSIKGDNSIVRDSVFIIERGNINLKNMEKTCDLKAFAKNGSINFDYQDKPKDTLLKLNPSDGKKVVNNPNFEDEKTGNGKNILEFYTNHGDIKIN
;
A
#
# COMPACT_ATOMS: atom_id res chain seq x y z
N MET A 1 -23.88 -2.48 7.81
CA MET A 1 -24.58 -1.18 7.75
C MET A 1 -24.08 -0.47 6.50
N THR A 2 -24.94 0.26 5.79
CA THR A 2 -24.52 1.04 4.62
C THR A 2 -24.76 2.52 4.90
N ILE A 3 -23.76 3.35 4.64
CA ILE A 3 -23.83 4.81 4.79
C ILE A 3 -23.56 5.41 3.42
N GLU A 4 -24.54 6.14 2.87
CA GLU A 4 -24.35 6.89 1.63
C GLU A 4 -23.74 8.26 1.95
N VAL A 5 -22.65 8.59 1.25
CA VAL A 5 -21.96 9.87 1.40
C VAL A 5 -22.18 10.74 0.17
N PRO A 6 -22.16 12.08 0.31
CA PRO A 6 -22.23 12.98 -0.83
C PRO A 6 -21.17 12.69 -1.90
N LYS A 7 -21.51 12.90 -3.17
CA LYS A 7 -20.56 12.75 -4.30
C LYS A 7 -19.39 13.74 -4.27
N LYS A 8 -19.50 14.80 -3.47
CA LYS A 8 -18.41 15.78 -3.27
C LYS A 8 -17.30 15.14 -2.43
N LYS A 9 -16.08 15.65 -2.59
CA LYS A 9 -14.96 15.26 -1.74
C LYS A 9 -15.31 15.53 -0.27
N LEU A 10 -15.18 14.48 0.56
CA LEU A 10 -15.31 14.58 2.01
C LEU A 10 -14.05 15.21 2.59
N ASN A 11 -14.20 15.97 3.67
CA ASN A 11 -13.04 16.46 4.40
C ASN A 11 -12.44 15.29 5.17
N ASP A 12 -13.21 14.70 6.09
CA ASP A 12 -12.70 13.69 7.00
C ASP A 12 -13.65 12.49 7.07
N VAL A 13 -13.08 11.28 7.06
CA VAL A 13 -13.80 10.03 7.36
C VAL A 13 -13.06 9.34 8.50
N ASN A 14 -13.74 9.16 9.63
CA ASN A 14 -13.15 8.51 10.80
C ASN A 14 -13.98 7.27 11.16
N ILE A 15 -13.34 6.11 11.16
CA ILE A 15 -14.00 4.83 11.46
C ILE A 15 -13.22 4.15 12.58
N SER A 16 -13.94 3.75 13.63
CA SER A 16 -13.42 2.93 14.71
C SER A 16 -14.34 1.73 14.88
N THR A 17 -13.79 0.53 14.82
CA THR A 17 -14.55 -0.71 15.01
C THR A 17 -13.69 -1.77 15.69
N ASP A 18 -14.27 -2.59 16.57
CA ASP A 18 -13.54 -3.74 17.11
C ASP A 18 -13.49 -4.85 16.05
N VAL A 19 -14.65 -5.25 15.54
CA VAL A 19 -14.77 -6.31 14.52
C VAL A 19 -15.68 -5.86 13.38
N GLY A 20 -15.29 -6.20 12.14
CA GLY A 20 -16.18 -6.15 10.98
C GLY A 20 -15.64 -5.35 9.81
N ASP A 21 -16.08 -5.70 8.61
CA ASP A 21 -15.53 -5.21 7.37
C ASP A 21 -15.87 -3.75 7.09
N ILE A 22 -14.90 -3.02 6.52
CA ILE A 22 -15.01 -1.61 6.18
C ILE A 22 -14.77 -1.46 4.68
N ASP A 23 -15.83 -1.13 3.94
CA ASP A 23 -15.78 -0.97 2.48
C ASP A 23 -15.95 0.48 2.06
N PHE A 24 -14.96 1.00 1.34
CA PHE A 24 -14.99 2.30 0.66
C PHE A 24 -15.18 2.09 -0.84
N GLU A 25 -16.37 2.46 -1.34
CA GLU A 25 -16.72 2.36 -2.76
C GLU A 25 -16.85 3.73 -3.41
N GLY A 26 -15.89 4.11 -4.25
CA GLY A 26 -15.92 5.38 -4.98
C GLY A 26 -15.72 6.61 -4.08
N VAL A 27 -15.17 6.44 -2.87
CA VAL A 27 -15.07 7.51 -1.89
C VAL A 27 -13.90 8.44 -2.23
N ARG A 28 -14.16 9.75 -2.15
CA ARG A 28 -13.14 10.79 -2.29
C ARG A 28 -13.06 11.54 -0.97
N ALA A 29 -11.90 11.51 -0.31
CA ALA A 29 -11.73 12.15 0.99
C ALA A 29 -10.39 12.90 1.08
N ASN A 30 -10.34 13.96 1.89
CA ASN A 30 -9.07 14.58 2.25
C ASN A 30 -8.34 13.74 3.29
N THR A 31 -9.02 13.28 4.32
CA THR A 31 -8.47 12.37 5.32
C THR A 31 -9.39 11.14 5.50
N ALA A 32 -8.77 9.99 5.71
CA ALA A 32 -9.46 8.80 6.21
C ALA A 32 -8.62 8.19 7.35
N THR A 33 -9.21 8.12 8.54
CA THR A 33 -8.59 7.49 9.73
C THR A 33 -9.38 6.25 10.08
N ILE A 34 -8.71 5.11 10.13
CA ILE A 34 -9.32 3.81 10.40
C ILE A 34 -8.54 3.14 11.54
N TRP A 35 -9.21 2.94 12.66
CA TRP A 35 -8.69 2.16 13.77
C TRP A 35 -9.56 0.94 13.96
N ASN A 36 -8.98 -0.24 13.84
CA ASN A 36 -9.75 -1.47 13.98
C ASN A 36 -8.94 -2.59 14.63
N ASN A 37 -9.61 -3.50 15.32
CA ASN A 37 -8.93 -4.66 15.87
C ASN A 37 -8.88 -5.79 14.83
N ILE A 38 -10.04 -6.31 14.43
CA ILE A 38 -10.17 -7.43 13.48
C ILE A 38 -11.13 -7.06 12.34
N SER A 39 -10.59 -6.67 11.17
CA SER A 39 -11.45 -6.39 10.00
C SER A 39 -10.73 -6.56 8.67
N ASP A 40 -11.50 -6.75 7.60
CA ASP A 40 -11.02 -6.41 6.27
C ASP A 40 -11.34 -4.93 5.99
N VAL A 41 -10.36 -4.20 5.45
CA VAL A 41 -10.51 -2.79 5.03
C VAL A 41 -10.29 -2.73 3.54
N ASN A 42 -11.35 -2.40 2.78
CA ASN A 42 -11.34 -2.42 1.33
C ASN A 42 -11.56 -1.01 0.76
N PHE A 43 -10.69 -0.59 -0.16
CA PHE A 43 -10.85 0.64 -0.93
C PHE A 43 -10.94 0.34 -2.41
N ASN A 44 -12.12 0.52 -2.98
CA ASN A 44 -12.37 0.31 -4.40
C ASN A 44 -12.69 1.64 -5.08
N ARG A 45 -12.00 1.92 -6.20
CA ARG A 45 -12.21 3.14 -7.02
C ARG A 45 -12.16 4.43 -6.21
N SER A 46 -11.33 4.47 -5.17
CA SER A 46 -11.34 5.55 -4.17
C SER A 46 -10.12 6.47 -4.30
N GLN A 47 -10.25 7.69 -3.80
CA GLN A 47 -9.17 8.69 -3.83
C GLN A 47 -9.06 9.36 -2.48
N ILE A 48 -7.99 9.02 -1.75
CA ILE A 48 -7.76 9.51 -0.40
C ILE A 48 -6.45 10.29 -0.38
N ASN A 49 -6.51 11.56 0.00
CA ASN A 49 -5.30 12.38 0.08
C ASN A 49 -4.39 11.90 1.22
N SER A 50 -4.93 11.78 2.44
CA SER A 50 -4.21 11.28 3.61
C SER A 50 -4.95 10.10 4.23
N VAL A 51 -4.31 8.94 4.35
CA VAL A 51 -4.93 7.74 4.94
C VAL A 51 -4.09 7.27 6.12
N GLU A 52 -4.72 7.07 7.27
CA GLU A 52 -4.11 6.44 8.43
C GLU A 52 -4.90 5.18 8.79
N ILE A 53 -4.22 4.03 8.85
CA ILE A 53 -4.81 2.75 9.24
C ILE A 53 -3.95 2.11 10.31
N LYS A 54 -4.57 1.77 11.44
CA LYS A 54 -3.93 1.01 12.52
C LYS A 54 -4.79 -0.18 12.88
N SER A 55 -4.19 -1.37 12.84
CA SER A 55 -4.90 -2.61 13.17
C SER A 55 -4.05 -3.70 13.79
N GLU A 56 -4.65 -4.51 14.67
CA GLU A 56 -4.05 -5.72 15.21
C GLU A 56 -4.09 -6.87 14.20
N SER A 57 -5.25 -7.17 13.61
CA SER A 57 -5.40 -8.27 12.65
C SER A 57 -6.31 -7.88 11.48
N SER A 58 -5.73 -7.43 10.36
CA SER A 58 -6.51 -6.93 9.22
C SER A 58 -5.93 -7.29 7.87
N ARG A 59 -6.83 -7.42 6.88
CA ARG A 59 -6.45 -7.37 5.47
C ARG A 59 -6.82 -5.99 4.92
N LEU A 60 -5.81 -5.24 4.52
CA LEU A 60 -6.02 -4.04 3.70
C LEU A 60 -6.01 -4.45 2.23
N ASN A 61 -7.10 -4.21 1.52
CA ASN A 61 -7.17 -4.35 0.07
C ASN A 61 -7.48 -2.98 -0.56
N PHE A 62 -6.78 -2.62 -1.62
CA PHE A 62 -7.11 -1.42 -2.39
C PHE A 62 -6.98 -1.68 -3.89
N ASN A 63 -8.02 -1.33 -4.64
CA ASN A 63 -8.16 -1.61 -6.06
C ASN A 63 -8.67 -0.37 -6.80
N HIS A 64 -8.01 0.00 -7.91
CA HIS A 64 -8.30 1.27 -8.62
C HIS A 64 -8.29 2.49 -7.69
N THR A 65 -7.38 2.51 -6.72
CA THR A 65 -7.37 3.49 -5.63
C THR A 65 -6.10 4.34 -5.64
N SER A 66 -6.23 5.59 -5.21
CA SER A 66 -5.11 6.52 -5.04
C SER A 66 -4.93 6.89 -3.56
N PHE A 67 -3.73 6.65 -3.03
CA PHE A 67 -3.26 7.18 -1.74
C PHE A 67 -2.11 8.14 -1.98
N ASN A 68 -2.24 9.39 -1.52
CA ASN A 68 -1.18 10.40 -1.70
C ASN A 68 -0.28 10.59 -0.47
N ASN A 69 -0.74 10.21 0.72
CA ASN A 69 0.00 10.25 1.98
C ASN A 69 -0.57 9.17 2.89
N GLY A 70 0.03 7.99 2.89
CA GLY A 70 -0.47 6.81 3.60
C GLY A 70 0.40 6.44 4.78
N ASN A 71 -0.22 6.21 5.94
CA ASN A 71 0.43 5.61 7.09
C ASN A 71 -0.37 4.38 7.51
N VAL A 72 0.11 3.20 7.14
CA VAL A 72 -0.57 1.93 7.41
C VAL A 72 0.29 1.09 8.33
N LYS A 73 -0.27 0.68 9.47
CA LYS A 73 0.35 -0.27 10.41
C LYS A 73 -0.62 -1.40 10.73
N ILE A 74 -0.21 -2.63 10.41
CA ILE A 74 -0.98 -3.85 10.68
C ILE A 74 -0.10 -4.86 11.41
N ASP A 75 -0.51 -5.38 12.56
CA ASP A 75 0.32 -6.35 13.28
C ASP A 75 0.23 -7.77 12.66
N ASN A 76 -0.94 -8.17 12.19
CA ASN A 76 -1.16 -9.48 11.57
C ASN A 76 -2.11 -9.37 10.36
N GLY A 77 -1.76 -9.98 9.23
CA GLY A 77 -2.67 -10.10 8.08
C GLY A 77 -2.01 -9.91 6.73
N SER A 78 -2.50 -8.96 5.93
CA SER A 78 -1.90 -8.68 4.61
C SER A 78 -2.24 -7.30 4.10
N ILE A 79 -1.37 -6.74 3.26
CA ILE A 79 -1.67 -5.56 2.45
C ILE A 79 -1.67 -5.98 0.97
N LYS A 80 -2.75 -5.68 0.26
CA LYS A 80 -2.89 -5.99 -1.17
C LYS A 80 -3.33 -4.75 -1.93
N GLY A 81 -2.58 -4.40 -2.97
CA GLY A 81 -2.89 -3.30 -3.89
C GLY A 81 -2.99 -3.83 -5.31
N ASP A 82 -3.94 -3.30 -6.08
CA ASP A 82 -4.09 -3.65 -7.49
C ASP A 82 -4.55 -2.45 -8.32
N ASN A 83 -3.98 -2.26 -9.52
CA ASN A 83 -4.35 -1.18 -10.45
C ASN A 83 -4.42 0.20 -9.76
N SER A 84 -3.44 0.49 -8.91
CA SER A 84 -3.51 1.59 -7.94
C SER A 84 -2.25 2.44 -7.94
N ILE A 85 -2.34 3.62 -7.32
CA ILE A 85 -1.21 4.50 -7.10
C ILE A 85 -1.05 4.86 -5.64
N VAL A 86 0.20 4.75 -5.16
CA VAL A 86 0.59 5.10 -3.80
C VAL A 86 1.75 6.08 -3.89
N ARG A 87 1.63 7.23 -3.23
CA ARG A 87 2.69 8.26 -3.14
C ARG A 87 2.92 8.63 -1.69
N ASP A 88 4.14 9.08 -1.38
CA ASP A 88 4.54 9.63 -0.08
C ASP A 88 3.99 8.82 1.11
N SER A 89 4.08 7.49 1.03
CA SER A 89 3.42 6.59 1.97
C SER A 89 4.41 5.67 2.70
N VAL A 90 3.98 5.15 3.84
CA VAL A 90 4.69 4.16 4.66
C VAL A 90 3.74 3.05 5.06
N PHE A 91 4.05 1.81 4.66
CA PHE A 91 3.31 0.60 5.03
C PHE A 91 4.16 -0.32 5.91
N ILE A 92 3.63 -0.70 7.07
CA ILE A 92 4.30 -1.55 8.06
C ILE A 92 3.40 -2.74 8.37
N ILE A 93 3.95 -3.95 8.25
CA ILE A 93 3.30 -5.18 8.68
C ILE A 93 4.22 -6.06 9.54
N GLU A 94 3.77 -6.48 10.73
CA GLU A 94 4.60 -7.32 11.61
C GLU A 94 4.56 -8.81 11.20
N ARG A 95 3.40 -9.32 10.83
CA ARG A 95 3.21 -10.69 10.33
C ARG A 95 2.26 -10.69 9.13
N GLY A 96 2.78 -11.03 7.96
CA GLY A 96 2.00 -11.00 6.74
C GLY A 96 2.76 -10.44 5.55
N ASN A 97 2.18 -10.61 4.37
CA ASN A 97 2.79 -10.18 3.12
C ASN A 97 2.20 -8.86 2.64
N ILE A 98 3.03 -8.09 1.93
CA ILE A 98 2.62 -6.94 1.14
C ILE A 98 2.69 -7.35 -0.34
N ASN A 99 1.57 -7.28 -1.05
CA ASN A 99 1.48 -7.66 -2.47
C ASN A 99 0.84 -6.53 -3.26
N LEU A 100 1.64 -5.79 -4.02
CA LEU A 100 1.20 -4.66 -4.84
C LEU A 100 1.36 -5.03 -6.30
N LYS A 101 0.26 -5.12 -7.04
CA LYS A 101 0.21 -5.59 -8.43
C LYS A 101 -0.34 -4.52 -9.36
N ASN A 102 0.06 -4.56 -10.62
CA ASN A 102 -0.41 -3.62 -11.64
C ASN A 102 -0.33 -2.16 -11.13
N MET A 103 0.74 -1.81 -10.43
CA MET A 103 0.86 -0.50 -9.83
C MET A 103 1.22 0.55 -10.88
N GLU A 104 0.72 1.76 -10.70
CA GLU A 104 1.01 2.88 -11.59
C GLU A 104 2.50 3.27 -11.58
N LYS A 105 2.99 3.76 -12.72
CA LYS A 105 4.43 3.97 -12.99
C LYS A 105 5.18 4.98 -12.13
N THR A 106 4.48 5.76 -11.30
CA THR A 106 5.07 6.80 -10.42
C THR A 106 4.75 6.55 -8.95
N CYS A 107 4.68 5.28 -8.53
CA CYS A 107 4.54 4.97 -7.10
C CYS A 107 5.77 5.40 -6.31
N ASP A 108 5.54 5.92 -5.12
CA ASP A 108 6.56 6.30 -4.13
C ASP A 108 6.10 5.82 -2.74
N LEU A 109 6.81 4.85 -2.18
CA LEU A 109 6.37 4.12 -1.00
C LEU A 109 7.56 3.52 -0.26
N LYS A 110 7.56 3.69 1.05
CA LYS A 110 8.35 2.89 1.98
C LYS A 110 7.52 1.73 2.52
N ALA A 111 8.05 0.52 2.52
CA ALA A 111 7.36 -0.64 3.06
C ALA A 111 8.27 -1.52 3.93
N PHE A 112 7.74 -2.01 5.03
CA PHE A 112 8.43 -2.92 5.93
C PHE A 112 7.54 -4.11 6.28
N ALA A 113 8.07 -5.33 6.09
CA ALA A 113 7.43 -6.56 6.55
C ALA A 113 8.39 -7.34 7.46
N LYS A 114 8.07 -7.47 8.74
CA LYS A 114 8.95 -8.19 9.68
C LYS A 114 8.96 -9.69 9.41
N ASN A 115 7.79 -10.32 9.38
CA ASN A 115 7.63 -11.74 9.03
C ASN A 115 6.73 -11.87 7.80
N GLY A 116 7.33 -11.79 6.63
CA GLY A 116 6.61 -11.83 5.36
C GLY A 116 7.43 -11.21 4.23
N SER A 117 6.95 -11.44 3.02
CA SER A 117 7.58 -10.94 1.79
C SER A 117 6.87 -9.70 1.28
N ILE A 118 7.60 -8.89 0.52
CA ILE A 118 7.08 -7.75 -0.23
C ILE A 118 7.21 -8.06 -1.71
N ASN A 119 6.08 -8.08 -2.43
CA ASN A 119 6.03 -8.23 -3.87
C ASN A 119 5.45 -6.95 -4.47
N PHE A 120 6.15 -6.38 -5.45
CA PHE A 120 5.72 -5.21 -6.19
C PHE A 120 5.80 -5.50 -7.69
N ASP A 121 4.77 -5.11 -8.42
CA ASP A 121 4.69 -5.26 -9.87
C ASP A 121 4.04 -4.01 -10.47
N TYR A 122 4.62 -3.53 -11.56
CA TYR A 122 4.12 -2.36 -12.28
C TYR A 122 3.19 -2.78 -13.42
N GLN A 123 2.12 -2.03 -13.64
CA GLN A 123 1.26 -2.24 -14.82
C GLN A 123 2.00 -1.86 -16.12
N ASP A 124 2.69 -0.73 -16.10
CA ASP A 124 3.43 -0.15 -17.22
C ASP A 124 4.89 0.08 -16.83
N LYS A 125 5.74 0.38 -17.80
CA LYS A 125 7.14 0.74 -17.54
C LYS A 125 7.25 1.78 -16.41
N PRO A 126 8.01 1.49 -15.33
CA PRO A 126 8.23 2.44 -14.25
C PRO A 126 8.89 3.71 -14.77
N LYS A 127 8.51 4.85 -14.19
CA LYS A 127 8.99 6.16 -14.61
C LYS A 127 9.78 6.79 -13.47
N ASP A 128 11.02 7.14 -13.76
CA ASP A 128 11.86 7.93 -12.87
C ASP A 128 11.96 7.29 -11.47
N THR A 129 12.15 5.97 -11.39
CA THR A 129 12.09 5.21 -10.13
C THR A 129 13.47 4.76 -9.68
N LEU A 130 13.77 4.90 -8.39
CA LEU A 130 14.92 4.29 -7.71
C LEU A 130 14.45 3.21 -6.74
N LEU A 131 15.06 2.03 -6.78
CA LEU A 131 14.80 0.95 -5.83
C LEU A 131 15.82 1.00 -4.68
N LYS A 132 15.34 0.85 -3.45
CA LYS A 132 16.14 0.69 -2.23
C LYS A 132 15.64 -0.52 -1.47
N LEU A 133 16.13 -1.70 -1.82
CA LEU A 133 15.61 -2.98 -1.34
C LEU A 133 16.61 -3.62 -0.37
N ASN A 134 16.18 -3.87 0.87
CA ASN A 134 17.03 -4.33 1.96
C ASN A 134 16.36 -5.48 2.74
N PRO A 135 16.26 -6.69 2.17
CA PRO A 135 15.87 -7.87 2.94
C PRO A 135 17.03 -8.28 3.87
N SER A 136 16.73 -8.64 5.11
CA SER A 136 17.75 -9.07 6.08
C SER A 136 18.16 -10.52 5.83
N ASP A 137 17.25 -11.48 6.04
CA ASP A 137 17.54 -12.91 5.86
C ASP A 137 16.96 -13.49 4.56
N GLY A 138 16.19 -12.68 3.82
CA GLY A 138 15.56 -13.07 2.57
C GLY A 138 16.33 -12.64 1.33
N LYS A 139 15.75 -12.90 0.15
CA LYS A 139 16.37 -12.54 -1.13
C LYS A 139 15.79 -11.25 -1.68
N LYS A 140 16.67 -10.46 -2.30
CA LYS A 140 16.32 -9.37 -3.20
C LYS A 140 16.27 -9.92 -4.62
N VAL A 141 15.14 -9.79 -5.30
CA VAL A 141 14.94 -10.24 -6.67
C VAL A 141 14.31 -9.12 -7.50
N VAL A 142 14.99 -8.70 -8.56
CA VAL A 142 14.48 -7.70 -9.51
C VAL A 142 14.38 -8.39 -10.86
N ASN A 143 13.15 -8.80 -11.23
CA ASN A 143 12.84 -9.44 -12.51
C ASN A 143 12.37 -8.44 -13.56
N ASN A 144 11.95 -7.24 -13.15
CA ASN A 144 11.47 -6.21 -14.06
C ASN A 144 12.62 -5.71 -14.96
N PRO A 145 12.57 -5.97 -16.29
CA PRO A 145 13.68 -5.68 -17.18
C PRO A 145 13.88 -4.18 -17.44
N ASN A 146 12.97 -3.32 -16.96
CA ASN A 146 13.10 -1.88 -17.14
C ASN A 146 14.12 -1.23 -16.20
N PHE A 147 14.54 -1.91 -15.13
CA PHE A 147 15.54 -1.38 -14.21
C PHE A 147 16.96 -1.77 -14.65
N GLU A 148 17.79 -0.76 -14.85
CA GLU A 148 19.23 -0.88 -15.01
C GLU A 148 19.87 -0.38 -13.72
N ASP A 149 20.69 -1.20 -13.07
CA ASP A 149 21.28 -0.89 -11.76
C ASP A 149 20.25 -0.34 -10.75
N GLU A 150 19.09 -0.99 -10.69
CA GLU A 150 18.02 -0.68 -9.73
C GLU A 150 17.37 0.70 -9.91
N LYS A 151 17.56 1.32 -11.09
CA LYS A 151 17.06 2.64 -11.40
C LYS A 151 16.40 2.71 -12.78
N THR A 152 15.44 3.61 -12.91
CA THR A 152 14.90 4.11 -14.19
C THR A 152 14.90 5.64 -14.20
N GLY A 153 15.20 6.24 -15.35
CA GLY A 153 15.17 7.70 -15.51
C GLY A 153 16.02 8.44 -14.47
N ASN A 154 15.50 9.52 -13.90
CA ASN A 154 16.23 10.31 -12.91
C ASN A 154 16.16 9.76 -11.47
N GLY A 155 15.29 8.79 -11.18
CA GLY A 155 15.11 8.20 -9.84
C GLY A 155 14.37 9.09 -8.84
N LYS A 156 13.47 9.97 -9.32
CA LYS A 156 12.62 10.83 -8.49
C LYS A 156 11.69 10.06 -7.53
N ASN A 157 11.06 8.99 -7.99
CA ASN A 157 10.12 8.19 -7.20
C ASN A 157 10.89 7.06 -6.51
N ILE A 158 10.68 6.86 -5.20
CA ILE A 158 11.47 5.89 -4.44
C ILE A 158 10.58 4.72 -3.99
N LEU A 159 11.00 3.50 -4.32
CA LEU A 159 10.49 2.29 -3.65
C LEU A 159 11.52 1.83 -2.62
N GLU A 160 11.24 2.03 -1.34
CA GLU A 160 12.15 1.70 -0.25
C GLU A 160 11.58 0.57 0.61
N PHE A 161 12.06 -0.66 0.39
CA PHE A 161 11.49 -1.86 0.97
C PHE A 161 12.46 -2.58 1.90
N TYR A 162 11.93 -3.09 3.00
CA TYR A 162 12.66 -3.78 4.05
C TYR A 162 11.92 -5.03 4.49
N THR A 163 12.65 -6.10 4.78
CA THR A 163 12.12 -7.27 5.48
C THR A 163 13.11 -7.79 6.51
N ASN A 164 12.62 -8.38 7.60
CA ASN A 164 13.49 -9.19 8.48
C ASN A 164 13.53 -10.63 7.97
N HIS A 165 12.36 -11.26 7.86
CA HIS A 165 12.21 -12.64 7.42
C HIS A 165 11.24 -12.73 6.24
N GLY A 166 11.79 -12.66 5.02
CA GLY A 166 11.04 -12.79 3.77
C GLY A 166 11.73 -12.12 2.60
N ASP A 167 11.29 -12.46 1.39
CA ASP A 167 11.88 -11.92 0.16
C ASP A 167 11.32 -10.54 -0.19
N ILE A 168 12.08 -9.80 -1.00
CA ILE A 168 11.60 -8.62 -1.71
C ILE A 168 11.71 -8.88 -3.21
N LYS A 169 10.58 -8.81 -3.92
CA LYS A 169 10.51 -9.07 -5.36
C LYS A 169 9.91 -7.88 -6.10
N ILE A 170 10.62 -7.39 -7.12
CA ILE A 170 10.13 -6.41 -8.09
C ILE A 170 9.96 -7.12 -9.43
N ASN A 171 8.73 -7.23 -9.93
CA ASN A 171 8.40 -7.88 -11.20
C ASN A 171 8.12 -6.86 -12.30
#